data_AF-A0A7X3SRF4-F1
#
_entry.id   AF-A0A7X3SRF4-F1
#
_cell.length_a   1.000
_cell.length_b   1.000
_cell.length_c   1.000
_cell.angle_alpha   90.00
_cell.angle_beta   90.00
_cell.angle_gamma   90.00
#
_symmetry.space_group_name_H-M   'P 1'
#
loop_
_entity.id
_entity.type
_entity.pdbx_description
1 polymer ?
#
loop_
_entity_poly.entity_id
_entity_poly.type
_entity_poly.pdbx_seq_one_letter_code
_entity_poly.pdbx_strand_id
1 'polypeptide(L)'
;MRSSPTRPHVVALAGAGEANALRTLLSDPLLSDLRVDVVSDGPSAHHILRENGGTSVPIVLIGSEVSSPLAAARDLRRDNQSLSILFLLDVDRYESFARMLPFVPELHGALVITKAADAGELRRLLMGAFASALRQSEAALVREYINRRLTQTSNSGEAHQQHLLSQSYLTTLLTSTPDAIFAADQDGKLLAWNEATSDLFGVLLDDSIVGRSVSSLFPLDLQPETERLLSRVKSGEVVREHHTRIVRPDGILIDAEISVAPVYVQARQLAGISFTARDITERKQAQRRQSLLINELNHRVKNTLATVQSLVQQTLRNAPDPSVFQADLMGRLIALSRTHDLLTQSSWEGAFLNDVLDVELAPYGRGGEPRYEVRGPRLYLPSQAVLSLGLVCHELATNAAKYGAFSRTEGWVSVSWSQSPTGIRIEWVERGGPPVAAPTRKGFGSRLIERSIRNDLGGEFLAEFRPEGFRAVMTLPPEQMPAGYITP
;
A
#
# COMPACT_ATOMS: atom_id res chain seq x y z
N MET A 1 29.65 12.07 -20.84
CA MET A 1 28.84 13.28 -20.54
C MET A 1 27.42 12.84 -20.30
N ARG A 2 26.89 13.01 -19.08
CA ARG A 2 25.47 12.72 -18.80
C ARG A 2 24.63 13.82 -19.43
N SER A 3 23.97 13.52 -20.55
CA SER A 3 22.95 14.39 -21.12
C SER A 3 21.81 14.51 -20.12
N SER A 4 21.38 15.74 -19.82
CA SER A 4 20.15 15.99 -19.06
C SER A 4 18.99 15.16 -19.60
N PRO A 5 18.08 14.64 -18.76
CA PRO A 5 16.91 13.91 -19.24
C PRO A 5 16.12 14.83 -20.17
N THR A 6 15.99 14.45 -21.43
CA THR A 6 15.19 15.15 -22.43
C THR A 6 13.74 15.16 -21.94
N ARG A 7 13.16 16.36 -21.79
CA ARG A 7 11.73 16.50 -21.43
C ARG A 7 10.90 15.73 -22.45
N PRO A 8 9.88 14.95 -22.03
CA PRO A 8 9.00 14.25 -22.96
C PRO A 8 8.38 15.24 -23.94
N HIS A 9 8.44 14.94 -25.23
CA HIS A 9 7.95 15.84 -26.29
C HIS A 9 6.60 15.35 -26.82
N VAL A 10 5.62 16.24 -26.86
CA VAL A 10 4.27 15.99 -27.36
C VAL A 10 3.99 16.92 -28.54
N VAL A 11 3.58 16.37 -29.67
CA VAL A 11 3.11 17.15 -30.82
C VAL A 11 1.59 17.02 -30.90
N ALA A 12 0.88 18.13 -30.69
CA ALA A 12 -0.58 18.16 -30.75
C ALA A 12 -1.04 18.68 -32.12
N LEU A 13 -1.72 17.83 -32.87
CA LEU A 13 -2.45 18.17 -34.09
C LEU A 13 -3.85 18.68 -33.73
N ALA A 14 -4.12 19.93 -34.06
CA ALA A 14 -5.39 20.59 -33.72
C ALA A 14 -6.06 21.17 -34.98
N GLY A 15 -7.39 21.14 -35.02
CA GLY A 15 -8.15 21.96 -35.96
C GLY A 15 -8.00 23.46 -35.65
N ALA A 16 -8.36 24.32 -36.60
CA ALA A 16 -8.20 25.77 -36.48
C ALA A 16 -8.99 26.38 -35.29
N GLY A 17 -10.13 25.80 -34.91
CA GLY A 17 -10.93 26.25 -33.76
C GLY A 17 -10.41 25.72 -32.42
N GLU A 18 -9.77 24.54 -32.40
CA GLU A 18 -9.32 23.85 -31.20
C GLU A 18 -7.90 24.23 -30.73
N ALA A 19 -7.08 24.80 -31.61
CA ALA A 19 -5.66 25.04 -31.33
C ALA A 19 -5.40 25.90 -30.07
N ASN A 20 -6.21 26.94 -29.83
CA ASN A 20 -6.06 27.79 -28.64
C ASN A 20 -6.52 27.09 -27.35
N ALA A 21 -7.57 26.28 -27.42
CA ALA A 21 -8.07 25.51 -26.28
C ALA A 21 -7.04 24.45 -25.86
N LEU A 22 -6.46 23.74 -26.83
CA LEU A 22 -5.38 22.78 -26.60
C LEU A 22 -4.12 23.44 -26.05
N ARG A 23 -3.71 24.61 -26.57
CA ARG A 23 -2.59 25.38 -26.00
C ARG A 23 -2.82 25.75 -24.54
N THR A 24 -4.05 26.11 -24.19
CA THR A 24 -4.43 26.47 -22.81
C THR A 24 -4.36 25.25 -21.88
N LEU A 25 -4.96 24.13 -22.29
CA LEU A 25 -4.95 22.86 -21.54
C LEU A 25 -3.52 22.33 -21.34
N LEU A 26 -2.69 22.42 -22.38
CA LEU A 26 -1.31 21.90 -22.36
C LEU A 26 -0.31 22.86 -21.69
N SER A 27 -0.74 24.07 -21.32
CA SER A 27 0.04 25.03 -20.52
C SER A 27 -0.25 24.93 -19.02
N ASP A 28 -1.04 23.95 -18.58
CA ASP A 28 -1.33 23.70 -17.17
C ASP A 28 -0.03 23.42 -16.38
N PRO A 29 0.15 23.98 -15.16
CA PRO A 29 1.32 23.74 -14.33
C PRO A 29 1.68 22.26 -14.12
N LEU A 30 0.68 21.37 -14.12
CA LEU A 30 0.86 19.93 -13.96
C LEU A 30 1.55 19.27 -15.16
N LEU A 31 1.60 19.93 -16.32
CA LEU A 31 2.22 19.44 -17.56
C LEU A 31 3.52 20.18 -17.92
N SER A 32 4.02 21.04 -17.03
CA SER A 32 5.21 21.89 -17.25
C SER A 32 6.53 21.11 -17.43
N ASP A 33 6.53 19.84 -17.05
CA ASP A 33 7.61 18.87 -17.27
C ASP A 33 7.65 18.34 -18.72
N LEU A 34 6.60 18.55 -19.51
CA LEU A 34 6.50 18.18 -20.92
C LEU A 34 6.93 19.34 -21.83
N ARG A 35 7.52 19.01 -22.98
CA ARG A 35 7.65 19.94 -24.12
C ARG A 35 6.45 19.70 -25.03
N VAL A 36 5.72 20.74 -25.41
CA VAL A 36 4.52 20.60 -26.25
C VAL A 36 4.58 21.56 -27.44
N ASP A 37 4.40 21.04 -28.65
CA ASP A 37 4.22 21.83 -29.87
C ASP A 37 2.83 21.60 -30.45
N VAL A 38 2.04 22.68 -30.63
CA VAL A 38 0.68 22.61 -31.19
C VAL A 38 0.68 23.09 -32.63
N VAL A 39 0.23 22.22 -33.54
CA VAL A 39 0.35 22.35 -34.99
C VAL A 39 -1.03 22.22 -35.64
N SER A 40 -1.27 23.02 -36.68
CA SER A 40 -2.57 23.13 -37.36
C SER A 40 -2.75 22.21 -38.58
N ASP A 41 -1.69 21.55 -39.07
CA ASP A 41 -1.76 20.63 -40.20
C ASP A 41 -0.78 19.45 -40.11
N GLY A 42 -1.07 18.38 -40.87
CA GLY A 42 -0.28 17.15 -40.93
C GLY A 42 1.15 17.35 -41.48
N PRO A 43 1.36 18.08 -42.60
CA PRO A 43 2.70 18.32 -43.15
C PRO A 43 3.67 19.00 -42.18
N SER A 44 3.20 19.95 -41.38
CA SER A 44 4.00 20.63 -40.36
C SER A 44 4.37 19.70 -39.20
N ALA A 45 3.52 18.73 -38.86
CA ALA A 45 3.87 17.69 -37.90
C ALA A 45 4.97 16.77 -38.43
N HIS A 46 4.97 16.37 -39.70
CA HIS A 46 6.07 15.59 -40.29
C HIS A 46 7.41 16.34 -40.23
N HIS A 47 7.42 17.67 -40.39
CA HIS A 47 8.63 18.48 -40.29
C HIS A 47 9.21 18.47 -38.87
N ILE A 48 8.37 18.73 -37.86
CA ILE A 48 8.77 18.73 -36.44
C ILE A 48 9.24 17.34 -35.99
N LEU A 49 8.60 16.28 -36.50
CA LEU A 49 9.02 14.90 -36.22
C LEU A 49 10.36 14.54 -36.87
N ARG A 50 10.71 15.14 -38.02
CA ARG A 50 11.99 14.90 -38.73
C ARG A 50 13.15 15.72 -38.17
N GLU A 51 12.94 16.97 -37.77
CA GLU A 51 13.99 17.84 -37.21
C GLU A 51 14.54 17.34 -35.87
N ASN A 52 13.75 16.60 -35.09
CA ASN A 52 14.15 16.11 -33.76
C ASN A 52 14.92 14.77 -33.78
N GLY A 53 15.42 14.33 -34.94
CA GLY A 53 16.52 13.35 -35.02
C GLY A 53 16.22 11.91 -34.56
N GLY A 54 14.96 11.48 -34.49
CA GLY A 54 14.60 10.05 -34.35
C GLY A 54 14.96 9.36 -33.01
N THR A 55 15.60 10.04 -32.06
CA THR A 55 16.06 9.42 -30.79
C THR A 55 15.39 9.94 -29.51
N SER A 56 14.33 10.74 -29.62
CA SER A 56 13.47 11.09 -28.48
C SER A 56 12.01 10.98 -28.92
N VAL A 57 11.39 9.82 -28.68
CA VAL A 57 10.10 9.44 -29.30
C VAL A 57 8.97 10.38 -28.86
N PRO A 58 8.30 11.07 -29.81
CA PRO A 58 7.32 12.10 -29.49
C PRO A 58 5.90 11.52 -29.54
N ILE A 59 5.10 11.83 -28.53
CA ILE A 59 3.69 11.45 -28.49
C ILE A 59 2.94 12.37 -29.46
N VAL A 60 2.09 11.82 -30.33
CA VAL A 60 1.21 12.63 -31.17
C VAL A 60 -0.19 12.64 -30.57
N LEU A 61 -0.67 13.83 -30.22
CA LEU A 61 -2.04 14.06 -29.78
C LEU A 61 -2.87 14.59 -30.95
N ILE A 62 -3.96 13.93 -31.31
CA ILE A 62 -4.82 14.31 -32.44
C ILE A 62 -6.16 14.78 -31.90
N GLY A 63 -6.44 16.07 -32.05
CA GLY A 63 -7.67 16.73 -31.60
C GLY A 63 -8.91 16.31 -32.38
N SER A 64 -10.09 16.67 -31.85
CA SER A 64 -11.38 16.20 -32.37
C SER A 64 -11.80 16.93 -33.64
N GLU A 65 -11.34 18.17 -33.83
CA GLU A 65 -11.61 19.01 -35.01
C GLU A 65 -10.73 18.69 -36.23
N VAL A 66 -9.87 17.68 -36.13
CA VAL A 66 -9.10 17.20 -37.29
C VAL A 66 -10.05 16.49 -38.26
N SER A 67 -10.12 16.96 -39.50
CA SER A 67 -11.10 16.49 -40.51
C SER A 67 -11.04 14.98 -40.79
N SER A 68 -9.85 14.37 -40.72
CA SER A 68 -9.67 12.93 -40.84
C SER A 68 -8.61 12.42 -39.83
N PRO A 69 -9.01 12.19 -38.56
CA PRO A 69 -8.07 11.84 -37.50
C PRO A 69 -7.35 10.51 -37.78
N LEU A 70 -8.07 9.55 -38.35
CA LEU A 70 -7.55 8.22 -38.64
C LEU A 70 -6.60 8.21 -39.83
N ALA A 71 -6.89 8.99 -40.88
CA ALA A 71 -5.98 9.11 -42.01
C ALA A 71 -4.68 9.78 -41.56
N ALA A 72 -4.77 10.87 -40.80
CA ALA A 72 -3.60 11.55 -40.24
C ALA A 72 -2.78 10.62 -39.33
N ALA A 73 -3.44 9.85 -38.45
CA ALA A 73 -2.78 8.88 -37.60
C ALA A 73 -2.08 7.77 -38.40
N ARG A 74 -2.73 7.24 -39.46
CA ARG A 74 -2.15 6.20 -40.32
C ARG A 74 -0.95 6.72 -41.10
N ASP A 75 -1.03 7.93 -41.64
CA ASP A 75 0.05 8.55 -42.41
C ASP A 75 1.28 8.79 -41.52
N LEU A 76 1.08 9.30 -40.29
CA LEU A 76 2.16 9.46 -39.32
C LEU A 76 2.80 8.13 -38.92
N ARG A 77 1.98 7.11 -38.67
CA ARG A 77 2.44 5.78 -38.25
C ARG A 77 3.12 4.99 -39.38
N ARG A 78 2.80 5.31 -40.63
CA ARG A 78 3.46 4.79 -41.83
C ARG A 78 4.92 5.25 -41.90
N ASP A 79 5.17 6.51 -41.56
CA ASP A 79 6.51 7.10 -41.58
C ASP A 79 7.32 6.77 -40.33
N ASN A 80 6.67 6.58 -39.17
CA ASN A 80 7.34 6.19 -37.93
C ASN A 80 6.46 5.25 -37.09
N GLN A 81 6.77 3.95 -37.15
CA GLN A 81 6.01 2.90 -36.45
C GLN A 81 6.13 2.95 -34.92
N SER A 82 7.11 3.68 -34.38
CA SER A 82 7.34 3.83 -32.94
C SER A 82 6.53 4.96 -32.29
N LEU A 83 5.76 5.73 -33.09
CA LEU A 83 4.93 6.81 -32.57
C LEU A 83 3.79 6.29 -31.70
N SER A 84 3.66 6.87 -30.52
CA SER A 84 2.47 6.71 -29.68
C SER A 84 1.43 7.75 -30.09
N ILE A 85 0.25 7.26 -30.46
CA ILE A 85 -0.86 8.10 -30.94
C ILE A 85 -1.93 8.17 -29.85
N LEU A 86 -2.32 9.39 -29.52
CA LEU A 86 -3.37 9.72 -28.57
C LEU A 86 -4.45 10.51 -29.33
N PHE A 87 -5.69 10.08 -29.27
CA PHE A 87 -6.82 10.84 -29.82
C PHE A 87 -7.51 11.59 -28.68
N LEU A 88 -7.70 12.90 -28.83
CA LEU A 88 -8.51 13.70 -27.93
C LEU A 88 -9.83 14.02 -28.62
N LEU A 89 -10.90 13.34 -28.22
CA LEU A 89 -12.21 13.39 -28.87
C LEU A 89 -13.28 13.99 -27.96
N ASP A 90 -14.33 14.55 -28.56
CA ASP A 90 -15.53 14.92 -27.82
C ASP A 90 -16.26 13.65 -27.33
N VAL A 91 -17.01 13.78 -26.23
CA VAL A 91 -17.70 12.66 -25.55
C VAL A 91 -18.55 11.85 -26.53
N ASP A 92 -19.26 12.52 -27.45
CA ASP A 92 -20.14 11.89 -28.44
C ASP A 92 -19.39 11.02 -29.46
N ARG A 93 -18.12 11.31 -29.71
CA ARG A 93 -17.28 10.57 -30.68
C ARG A 93 -16.42 9.50 -30.01
N TYR A 94 -16.16 9.63 -28.71
CA TYR A 94 -15.29 8.74 -27.95
C TYR A 94 -15.69 7.28 -28.06
N GLU A 95 -16.95 6.94 -27.73
CA GLU A 95 -17.37 5.53 -27.69
C GLU A 95 -17.29 4.84 -29.06
N SER A 96 -17.69 5.55 -30.11
CA SER A 96 -17.65 5.02 -31.48
C SER A 96 -16.21 4.77 -31.94
N PHE A 97 -15.31 5.72 -31.66
CA PHE A 97 -13.89 5.58 -32.00
C PHE A 97 -13.18 4.49 -31.19
N ALA A 98 -13.44 4.43 -29.87
CA ALA A 98 -12.84 3.44 -28.99
C ALA A 98 -13.24 2.00 -29.38
N ARG A 99 -14.48 1.80 -29.85
CA ARG A 99 -14.93 0.49 -30.36
C ARG A 99 -14.30 0.13 -31.69
N MET A 100 -13.98 1.11 -32.54
CA MET A 100 -13.43 0.86 -33.87
C MET A 100 -11.92 0.64 -33.86
N LEU A 101 -11.18 1.31 -32.98
CA LEU A 101 -9.71 1.27 -32.91
C LEU A 101 -9.10 -0.15 -32.89
N PRO A 102 -9.65 -1.13 -32.13
CA PRO A 102 -9.13 -2.51 -32.12
C PRO A 102 -9.15 -3.20 -33.48
N PHE A 103 -10.01 -2.74 -34.40
CA PHE A 103 -10.17 -3.27 -35.75
C PHE A 103 -9.33 -2.54 -36.80
N VAL A 104 -8.47 -1.60 -36.39
CA VAL A 104 -7.52 -0.89 -37.26
C VAL A 104 -6.10 -1.33 -36.90
N PRO A 105 -5.56 -2.38 -37.56
CA PRO A 105 -4.28 -2.99 -37.19
C PRO A 105 -3.11 -2.01 -37.19
N GLU A 106 -3.13 -1.02 -38.08
CA GLU A 106 -2.07 -0.01 -38.22
C GLU A 106 -2.03 0.96 -37.03
N LEU A 107 -3.10 1.04 -36.24
CA LEU A 107 -3.21 1.92 -35.08
C LEU A 107 -3.19 1.17 -33.75
N HIS A 108 -2.69 -0.07 -33.73
CA HIS A 108 -2.61 -0.90 -32.52
C HIS A 108 -1.91 -0.17 -31.35
N GLY A 109 -2.55 -0.11 -30.18
CA GLY A 109 -2.00 0.61 -29.00
C GLY A 109 -2.12 2.13 -29.06
N ALA A 110 -2.83 2.70 -30.03
CA ALA A 110 -3.30 4.08 -29.93
C ALA A 110 -4.34 4.20 -28.81
N LEU A 111 -4.36 5.33 -28.12
CA LEU A 111 -5.27 5.60 -27.00
C LEU A 111 -6.28 6.66 -27.41
N VAL A 112 -7.46 6.63 -26.81
CA VAL A 112 -8.52 7.64 -27.01
C VAL A 112 -8.83 8.26 -25.65
N ILE A 113 -9.00 9.57 -25.62
CA ILE A 113 -9.28 10.37 -24.44
C ILE A 113 -10.43 11.32 -24.76
N THR A 114 -11.25 11.65 -23.77
CA THR A 114 -12.31 12.64 -23.90
C THR A 114 -11.77 14.05 -23.59
N LYS A 115 -12.27 15.09 -24.27
CA LYS A 115 -11.98 16.49 -23.90
C LYS A 115 -12.46 16.89 -22.50
N ALA A 116 -13.31 16.08 -21.87
CA ALA A 116 -13.80 16.28 -20.51
C ALA A 116 -12.80 15.83 -19.43
N ALA A 117 -11.68 15.20 -19.80
CA ALA A 117 -10.66 14.76 -18.87
C ALA A 117 -9.94 15.95 -18.22
N ASP A 118 -9.69 15.86 -16.91
CA ASP A 118 -8.89 16.87 -16.20
C ASP A 118 -7.39 16.78 -16.55
N ALA A 119 -6.63 17.82 -16.22
CA ALA A 119 -5.19 17.87 -16.51
C ALA A 119 -4.40 16.73 -15.85
N GLY A 120 -4.88 16.19 -14.72
CA GLY A 120 -4.26 15.06 -14.02
C GLY A 120 -4.42 13.74 -14.75
N GLU A 121 -5.60 13.48 -15.30
CA GLU A 121 -5.89 12.32 -16.13
C GLU A 121 -5.14 12.37 -17.47
N LEU A 122 -5.12 13.54 -18.11
CA LEU A 122 -4.32 13.77 -19.32
C LEU A 122 -2.84 13.50 -19.06
N ARG A 123 -2.30 14.00 -17.92
CA ARG A 123 -0.92 13.73 -17.50
C ARG A 123 -0.64 12.24 -17.30
N ARG A 124 -1.51 11.54 -16.56
CA ARG A 124 -1.36 10.10 -16.29
C ARG A 124 -1.29 9.31 -17.59
N LEU A 125 -2.15 9.63 -18.56
CA LEU A 125 -2.21 8.96 -19.85
C LEU A 125 -1.03 9.32 -20.74
N LEU A 126 -0.60 10.58 -20.78
CA LEU A 126 0.60 11.01 -21.50
C LEU A 126 1.86 10.34 -20.94
N MET A 127 2.01 10.25 -19.61
CA MET A 127 3.15 9.57 -18.99
C MET A 127 3.11 8.06 -19.18
N GLY A 128 1.92 7.44 -19.14
CA GLY A 128 1.74 6.02 -19.47
C GLY A 128 2.08 5.72 -20.93
N ALA A 129 1.62 6.57 -21.85
CA ALA A 129 1.95 6.50 -23.27
C ALA A 129 3.45 6.72 -23.49
N PHE A 130 4.07 7.66 -22.78
CA PHE A 130 5.52 7.91 -22.84
C PHE A 130 6.32 6.69 -22.38
N ALA A 131 5.97 6.10 -21.24
CA ALA A 131 6.63 4.89 -20.75
C ALA A 131 6.45 3.69 -21.68
N SER A 132 5.29 3.58 -22.34
CA SER A 132 5.03 2.57 -23.36
C SER A 132 5.85 2.82 -24.64
N ALA A 133 5.92 4.08 -25.09
CA ALA A 133 6.70 4.52 -26.24
C ALA A 133 8.20 4.28 -26.02
N LEU A 134 8.71 4.54 -24.81
CA LEU A 134 10.11 4.31 -24.46
C LEU A 134 10.46 2.82 -24.55
N ARG A 135 9.61 1.94 -24.00
CA ARG A 135 9.78 0.48 -24.10
C ARG A 135 9.70 -0.03 -25.54
N GLN A 136 8.78 0.54 -26.33
CA GLN A 136 8.67 0.21 -27.76
C GLN A 136 9.85 0.75 -28.56
N SER A 137 10.40 1.91 -28.20
CA SER A 137 11.58 2.53 -28.81
C SER A 137 12.84 1.73 -28.52
N GLU A 138 13.05 1.26 -27.29
CA GLU A 138 14.17 0.39 -26.96
C GLU A 138 14.10 -0.92 -27.75
N ALA A 139 12.92 -1.55 -27.81
CA ALA A 139 12.71 -2.74 -28.62
C ALA A 139 12.82 -2.47 -30.14
N ALA A 140 12.38 -1.29 -30.60
CA ALA A 140 12.47 -0.87 -32.00
C ALA A 140 13.89 -0.48 -32.40
N LEU A 141 14.68 0.12 -31.52
CA LEU A 141 16.10 0.45 -31.74
C LEU A 141 16.93 -0.83 -31.79
N VAL A 142 16.67 -1.80 -30.91
CA VAL A 142 17.27 -3.14 -31.00
C VAL A 142 16.85 -3.83 -32.29
N ARG A 143 15.56 -3.78 -32.66
CA ARG A 143 15.02 -4.38 -33.90
C ARG A 143 15.50 -3.67 -35.18
N GLU A 144 15.67 -2.36 -35.16
CA GLU A 144 16.17 -1.54 -36.28
C GLU A 144 17.69 -1.69 -36.42
N TYR A 145 18.43 -1.77 -35.32
CA TYR A 145 19.84 -2.14 -35.31
C TYR A 145 20.05 -3.53 -35.93
N ILE A 146 19.23 -4.51 -35.53
CA ILE A 146 19.24 -5.87 -36.10
C ILE A 146 18.85 -5.83 -37.59
N ASN A 147 17.78 -5.13 -37.98
CA ASN A 147 17.31 -5.07 -39.36
C ASN A 147 18.24 -4.30 -40.32
N ARG A 148 18.86 -3.19 -39.88
CA ARG A 148 19.88 -2.45 -40.66
C ARG A 148 21.12 -3.31 -40.91
N ARG A 149 21.50 -4.17 -39.97
CA ARG A 149 22.61 -5.12 -40.11
C ARG A 149 22.26 -6.33 -41.00
N LEU A 150 21.00 -6.75 -41.05
CA LEU A 150 20.56 -7.85 -41.92
C LEU A 150 20.48 -7.45 -43.41
N THR A 151 20.28 -6.17 -43.71
CA THR A 151 20.17 -5.66 -45.09
C THR A 151 21.48 -5.19 -45.70
N GLN A 152 22.48 -4.88 -44.89
CA GLN A 152 23.84 -4.66 -45.36
C GLN A 152 24.68 -5.92 -45.10
N THR A 153 24.89 -6.70 -46.17
CA THR A 153 26.20 -7.23 -46.61
C THR A 153 26.16 -8.71 -47.03
N SER A 154 26.22 -8.92 -48.35
CA SER A 154 26.90 -10.05 -48.97
C SER A 154 28.40 -9.94 -48.64
N ASN A 155 28.89 -10.62 -47.59
CA ASN A 155 30.28 -11.10 -47.44
C ASN A 155 30.35 -12.07 -46.25
N SER A 156 30.77 -13.31 -46.51
CA SER A 156 30.44 -14.52 -45.73
C SER A 156 31.24 -14.76 -44.44
N GLY A 157 32.28 -14.00 -44.14
CA GLY A 157 33.14 -14.21 -42.95
C GLY A 157 32.68 -13.50 -41.67
N GLU A 158 32.32 -12.21 -41.76
CA GLU A 158 31.88 -11.41 -40.60
C GLU A 158 30.46 -11.80 -40.13
N ALA A 159 29.61 -12.27 -41.04
CA ALA A 159 28.24 -12.69 -40.76
C ALA A 159 28.19 -13.87 -39.76
N HIS A 160 29.13 -14.82 -39.86
CA HIS A 160 29.17 -15.94 -38.92
C HIS A 160 29.55 -15.47 -37.52
N GLN A 161 30.57 -14.61 -37.40
CA GLN A 161 31.04 -14.10 -36.12
C GLN A 161 30.01 -13.16 -35.46
N GLN A 162 29.28 -12.37 -36.24
CA GLN A 162 28.16 -11.56 -35.74
C GLN A 162 26.92 -12.37 -35.39
N HIS A 163 26.64 -13.45 -36.12
CA HIS A 163 25.58 -14.38 -35.75
C HIS A 163 25.88 -15.05 -34.41
N LEU A 164 27.11 -15.52 -34.21
CA LEU A 164 27.57 -16.08 -32.93
C LEU A 164 27.49 -15.05 -31.80
N LEU A 165 27.89 -13.80 -32.03
CA LEU A 165 27.75 -12.72 -31.04
C LEU A 165 26.28 -12.42 -30.70
N SER A 166 25.40 -12.32 -31.70
CA SER A 166 23.96 -12.09 -31.50
C SER A 166 23.31 -13.25 -30.75
N GLN A 167 23.66 -14.49 -31.08
CA GLN A 167 23.20 -15.66 -30.33
C GLN A 167 23.69 -15.59 -28.88
N SER A 168 24.96 -15.27 -28.66
CA SER A 168 25.53 -15.15 -27.32
C SER A 168 24.83 -14.09 -26.46
N TYR A 169 24.50 -12.91 -27.02
CA TYR A 169 23.75 -11.88 -26.30
C TYR A 169 22.33 -12.33 -25.95
N LEU A 170 21.61 -12.93 -26.90
CA LEU A 170 20.25 -13.44 -26.66
C LEU A 170 20.24 -14.54 -25.61
N THR A 171 21.18 -15.50 -25.69
CA THR A 171 21.34 -16.54 -24.68
C THR A 171 21.61 -15.92 -23.31
N THR A 172 22.52 -14.95 -23.23
CA THR A 172 22.85 -14.29 -21.96
C THR A 172 21.63 -13.59 -21.35
N LEU A 173 20.86 -12.84 -22.14
CA LEU A 173 19.65 -12.15 -21.66
C LEU A 173 18.59 -13.15 -21.17
N LEU A 174 18.41 -14.27 -21.86
CA LEU A 174 17.47 -15.31 -21.46
C LEU A 174 17.91 -16.01 -20.17
N THR A 175 19.21 -16.26 -20.00
CA THR A 175 19.75 -16.93 -18.80
C THR A 175 19.88 -16.01 -17.59
N SER A 176 20.13 -14.70 -17.79
CA SER A 176 20.31 -13.76 -16.67
C SER A 176 18.99 -13.16 -16.16
N THR A 177 17.88 -13.38 -16.87
CA THR A 177 16.57 -12.86 -16.47
C THR A 177 15.99 -13.72 -15.35
N PRO A 178 15.54 -13.10 -14.23
CA PRO A 178 14.96 -13.84 -13.11
C PRO A 178 13.55 -14.37 -13.41
N ASP A 179 12.90 -13.84 -14.45
CA ASP A 179 11.61 -14.36 -14.92
C ASP A 179 11.83 -15.66 -15.70
N ALA A 180 10.95 -16.63 -15.47
CA ALA A 180 10.88 -17.85 -16.25
C ALA A 180 10.47 -17.50 -17.68
N ILE A 181 11.24 -17.97 -18.66
CA ILE A 181 10.97 -17.80 -20.08
C ILE A 181 11.01 -19.18 -20.72
N PHE A 182 9.91 -19.56 -21.38
CA PHE A 182 9.82 -20.80 -22.13
C PHE A 182 9.00 -20.62 -23.39
N ALA A 183 9.26 -21.47 -24.37
CA ALA A 183 8.63 -21.43 -25.68
C ALA A 183 8.04 -22.79 -26.02
N ALA A 184 6.94 -22.77 -26.75
CA ALA A 184 6.30 -23.94 -27.31
C ALA A 184 6.05 -23.75 -28.81
N ASP A 185 5.83 -24.85 -29.53
CA ASP A 185 5.38 -24.83 -30.92
C ASP A 185 3.91 -24.38 -31.03
N GLN A 186 3.41 -24.32 -32.27
CA GLN A 186 2.02 -23.97 -32.58
C GLN A 186 0.98 -24.93 -31.95
N ASP A 187 1.38 -26.16 -31.64
CA ASP A 187 0.53 -27.17 -31.00
C ASP A 187 0.55 -27.03 -29.48
N GLY A 188 1.51 -26.28 -28.91
CA GLY A 188 1.68 -26.08 -27.47
C GLY A 188 2.68 -27.06 -26.85
N LYS A 189 3.56 -27.67 -27.67
CA LYS A 189 4.64 -28.54 -27.19
C LYS A 189 5.90 -27.74 -26.91
N LEU A 190 6.54 -27.99 -25.78
CA LEU A 190 7.73 -27.26 -25.33
C LEU A 190 8.90 -27.41 -26.32
N LEU A 191 9.56 -26.29 -26.58
CA LEU A 191 10.72 -26.17 -27.49
C LEU A 191 11.98 -25.71 -26.77
N ALA A 192 11.85 -24.76 -25.85
CA ALA A 192 12.98 -24.16 -25.15
C ALA A 192 12.53 -23.55 -23.82
N TRP A 193 13.47 -23.41 -22.88
CA TRP A 193 13.27 -22.75 -21.60
C TRP A 193 14.60 -22.17 -21.09
N ASN A 194 14.52 -21.20 -20.18
CA ASN A 194 15.67 -20.74 -19.40
C ASN A 194 15.74 -21.42 -18.03
N GLU A 195 16.84 -21.21 -17.31
CA GLU A 195 17.08 -21.78 -15.98
C GLU A 195 15.99 -21.38 -14.96
N ALA A 196 15.56 -20.11 -14.98
CA ALA A 196 14.50 -19.62 -14.11
C ALA A 196 13.15 -20.35 -14.28
N THR A 197 12.92 -21.00 -15.42
CA THR A 197 11.74 -21.86 -15.62
C THR A 197 11.80 -23.11 -14.74
N SER A 198 12.96 -23.75 -14.67
CA SER A 198 13.20 -24.90 -13.79
C SER A 198 12.99 -24.51 -12.32
N ASP A 199 13.53 -23.35 -11.93
CA ASP A 199 13.38 -22.81 -10.59
C ASP A 199 11.91 -22.55 -10.26
N LEU A 200 11.15 -21.89 -11.15
CA LEU A 200 9.74 -21.58 -10.94
C LEU A 200 8.92 -22.85 -10.68
N PHE A 201 9.07 -23.88 -11.53
CA PHE A 201 8.32 -25.14 -11.41
C PHE A 201 8.91 -26.12 -10.39
N GLY A 202 10.11 -25.86 -9.84
CA GLY A 202 10.75 -26.73 -8.85
C GLY A 202 11.18 -28.09 -9.43
N VAL A 203 11.41 -28.15 -10.74
CA VAL A 203 11.84 -29.36 -11.46
C VAL A 203 13.04 -29.06 -12.33
N LEU A 204 14.04 -29.93 -12.29
CA LEU A 204 15.14 -29.91 -13.24
C LEU A 204 14.59 -30.28 -14.61
N LEU A 205 14.39 -29.28 -15.47
CA LEU A 205 13.98 -29.47 -16.85
C LEU A 205 15.18 -29.85 -17.70
N ASP A 206 15.09 -30.98 -18.39
CA ASP A 206 16.08 -31.49 -19.33
C ASP A 206 15.46 -31.67 -20.72
N ASP A 207 16.26 -32.09 -21.69
CA ASP A 207 15.83 -32.30 -23.08
C ASP A 207 14.66 -33.31 -23.21
N SER A 208 14.36 -34.12 -22.19
CA SER A 208 13.24 -35.06 -22.19
C SER A 208 11.86 -34.38 -22.11
N ILE A 209 11.82 -33.07 -21.81
CA ILE A 209 10.57 -32.28 -21.80
C ILE A 209 10.25 -31.67 -23.16
N VAL A 210 11.22 -31.59 -24.07
CA VAL A 210 11.00 -31.12 -25.44
C VAL A 210 9.94 -32.00 -26.10
N GLY A 211 8.96 -31.38 -26.76
CA GLY A 211 7.85 -32.08 -27.41
C GLY A 211 6.71 -32.48 -26.48
N ARG A 212 6.83 -32.32 -25.16
CA ARG A 212 5.70 -32.50 -24.22
C ARG A 212 4.80 -31.27 -24.22
N SER A 213 3.52 -31.47 -23.94
CA SER A 213 2.56 -30.37 -23.81
C SER A 213 2.95 -29.45 -22.66
N VAL A 214 2.92 -28.13 -22.89
CA VAL A 214 3.16 -27.12 -21.86
C VAL A 214 2.19 -27.24 -20.69
N SER A 215 0.97 -27.75 -20.92
CA SER A 215 -0.02 -28.01 -19.86
C SER A 215 0.48 -29.04 -18.84
N SER A 216 1.45 -29.90 -19.20
CA SER A 216 2.02 -30.88 -18.27
C SER A 216 2.89 -30.25 -17.18
N LEU A 217 3.32 -28.99 -17.34
CA LEU A 217 4.03 -28.24 -16.31
C LEU A 217 3.10 -27.73 -15.19
N PHE A 218 1.78 -27.72 -15.44
CA PHE A 218 0.78 -27.22 -14.51
C PHE A 218 0.00 -28.39 -13.86
N PRO A 219 -0.43 -28.23 -12.59
CA PRO A 219 -1.34 -29.17 -11.94
C PRO A 219 -2.59 -29.47 -12.76
N LEU A 220 -3.15 -30.69 -12.65
CA LEU A 220 -4.31 -31.16 -13.42
C LEU A 220 -5.52 -30.22 -13.33
N ASP A 221 -5.74 -29.66 -12.14
CA ASP A 221 -6.81 -28.73 -11.79
C ASP A 221 -6.68 -27.36 -12.48
N LEU A 222 -5.48 -27.02 -12.98
CA LEU A 222 -5.19 -25.78 -13.71
C LEU A 222 -5.02 -26.00 -15.22
N GLN A 223 -4.95 -27.25 -15.69
CA GLN A 223 -4.84 -27.54 -17.14
C GLN A 223 -5.99 -26.95 -17.98
N PRO A 224 -7.27 -26.96 -17.55
CA PRO A 224 -8.34 -26.33 -18.31
C PRO A 224 -8.16 -24.81 -18.46
N GLU A 225 -7.56 -24.16 -17.47
CA GLU A 225 -7.21 -22.74 -17.51
C GLU A 225 -6.08 -22.50 -18.52
N THR A 226 -5.03 -23.33 -18.47
CA THR A 226 -3.92 -23.29 -19.43
C THR A 226 -4.41 -23.48 -20.87
N GLU A 227 -5.29 -24.45 -21.12
CA GLU A 227 -5.84 -24.70 -22.46
C GLU A 227 -6.65 -23.50 -22.99
N ARG A 228 -7.43 -22.83 -22.13
CA ARG A 228 -8.15 -21.59 -22.49
C ARG A 228 -7.19 -20.47 -22.84
N LEU A 229 -6.09 -20.33 -22.10
CA LEU A 229 -5.04 -19.35 -22.42
C LEU A 229 -4.38 -19.66 -23.76
N LEU A 230 -4.05 -20.92 -24.01
CA LEU A 230 -3.49 -21.35 -25.30
C LEU A 230 -4.44 -21.10 -26.47
N SER A 231 -5.74 -21.38 -26.32
CA SER A 231 -6.71 -21.13 -27.40
C SER A 231 -6.82 -19.64 -27.75
N ARG A 232 -6.78 -18.77 -26.73
CA ARG A 232 -6.78 -17.31 -26.91
C ARG A 232 -5.54 -16.86 -27.65
N VAL A 233 -4.37 -17.35 -27.26
CA VAL A 233 -3.10 -16.98 -27.88
C VAL A 233 -2.99 -17.50 -29.32
N LYS A 234 -3.47 -18.71 -29.59
CA LYS A 234 -3.54 -19.26 -30.96
C LYS A 234 -4.45 -18.44 -31.88
N SER A 235 -5.43 -17.71 -31.35
CA SER A 235 -6.25 -16.76 -32.11
C SER A 235 -5.57 -15.42 -32.41
N GLY A 236 -4.34 -15.22 -31.91
CA GLY A 236 -3.54 -14.00 -32.09
C GLY A 236 -3.57 -13.04 -30.90
N GLU A 237 -4.24 -13.40 -29.80
CA GLU A 237 -4.28 -12.57 -28.59
C GLU A 237 -2.94 -12.63 -27.82
N VAL A 238 -2.48 -11.48 -27.32
CA VAL A 238 -1.38 -11.42 -26.34
C VAL A 238 -1.99 -11.31 -24.95
N VAL A 239 -1.86 -12.36 -24.16
CA VAL A 239 -2.30 -12.34 -22.76
C VAL A 239 -1.18 -11.77 -21.90
N ARG A 240 -1.49 -10.77 -21.07
CA ARG A 240 -0.52 -10.13 -20.16
C ARG A 240 -1.04 -10.18 -18.74
N GLU A 241 -0.09 -10.23 -17.79
CA GLU A 241 -0.36 -10.10 -16.35
C GLU A 241 -1.43 -11.07 -15.83
N HIS A 242 -1.52 -12.27 -16.39
CA HIS A 242 -2.48 -13.28 -15.95
C HIS A 242 -2.02 -13.88 -14.62
N HIS A 243 -2.80 -13.70 -13.56
CA HIS A 243 -2.44 -14.19 -12.23
C HIS A 243 -2.96 -15.60 -12.02
N THR A 244 -2.05 -16.51 -11.69
CA THR A 244 -2.39 -17.91 -11.37
C THR A 244 -1.55 -18.41 -10.20
N ARG A 245 -1.74 -19.69 -9.85
CA ARG A 245 -0.97 -20.38 -8.81
C ARG A 245 -0.26 -21.57 -9.42
N ILE A 246 0.99 -21.81 -9.04
CA ILE A 246 1.76 -22.98 -9.42
C ILE A 246 1.97 -23.80 -8.16
N VAL A 247 1.68 -25.10 -8.21
CA VAL A 247 2.01 -26.03 -7.13
C VAL A 247 3.19 -26.84 -7.61
N ARG A 248 4.35 -26.64 -6.98
CA ARG A 248 5.56 -27.41 -7.25
C ARG A 248 5.38 -28.86 -6.76
N PRO A 249 6.16 -29.82 -7.29
CA PRO A 249 6.08 -31.22 -6.83
C PRO A 249 6.42 -31.43 -5.35
N ASP A 250 7.21 -30.54 -4.77
CA ASP A 250 7.54 -30.50 -3.34
C ASP A 250 6.37 -29.99 -2.46
N GLY A 251 5.26 -29.59 -3.07
CA GLY A 251 4.06 -29.06 -2.41
C GLY A 251 4.10 -27.55 -2.15
N ILE A 252 5.17 -26.85 -2.54
CA ILE A 252 5.27 -25.39 -2.38
C ILE A 252 4.31 -24.71 -3.36
N LEU A 253 3.50 -23.79 -2.84
CA LEU A 253 2.57 -22.99 -3.64
C LEU A 253 3.18 -21.63 -3.98
N ILE A 254 3.21 -21.34 -5.26
CA ILE A 254 3.75 -20.09 -5.83
C ILE A 254 2.61 -19.30 -6.44
N ASP A 255 2.51 -18.03 -6.08
CA ASP A 255 1.69 -17.07 -6.81
C ASP A 255 2.50 -16.60 -8.03
N ALA A 256 2.01 -16.86 -9.24
CA ALA A 256 2.69 -16.52 -10.48
C ALA A 256 1.90 -15.49 -11.31
N GLU A 257 2.63 -14.60 -11.97
CA GLU A 257 2.12 -13.70 -13.00
C GLU A 257 2.66 -14.15 -14.35
N ILE A 258 1.77 -14.52 -15.28
CA ILE A 258 2.14 -15.12 -16.57
C ILE A 258 1.70 -14.21 -17.71
N SER A 259 2.59 -13.99 -18.67
CA SER A 259 2.26 -13.40 -19.96
C SER A 259 2.53 -14.42 -21.06
N VAL A 260 1.63 -14.49 -22.03
CA VAL A 260 1.68 -15.47 -23.12
C VAL A 260 1.43 -14.76 -24.45
N ALA A 261 2.33 -14.95 -25.41
CA ALA A 261 2.29 -14.26 -26.70
C ALA A 261 2.51 -15.23 -27.87
N PRO A 262 1.82 -15.04 -29.00
CA PRO A 262 2.07 -15.83 -30.21
C PRO A 262 3.37 -15.36 -30.88
N VAL A 263 4.13 -16.31 -31.42
CA VAL A 263 5.35 -16.07 -32.19
C VAL A 263 5.05 -16.32 -33.66
N TYR A 264 5.32 -15.34 -34.51
CA TYR A 264 5.06 -15.44 -35.96
C TYR A 264 6.35 -15.47 -36.78
N VAL A 265 6.38 -16.30 -37.81
CA VAL A 265 7.38 -16.24 -38.90
C VAL A 265 6.76 -15.50 -40.08
N GLN A 266 7.55 -14.62 -40.72
CA GLN A 266 7.15 -13.82 -41.88
C GLN A 266 5.81 -13.06 -41.70
N ALA A 267 5.52 -12.65 -40.46
CA ALA A 267 4.36 -11.84 -40.05
C ALA A 267 2.97 -12.42 -40.35
N ARG A 268 2.85 -13.70 -40.76
CA ARG A 268 1.56 -14.32 -41.09
C ARG A 268 1.40 -15.77 -40.65
N GLN A 269 2.49 -16.48 -40.36
CA GLN A 269 2.44 -17.89 -39.96
C GLN A 269 2.77 -18.02 -38.48
N LEU A 270 1.83 -18.54 -37.68
CA LEU A 270 2.08 -18.88 -36.29
C LEU A 270 3.18 -19.94 -36.25
N ALA A 271 4.31 -19.59 -35.66
CA ALA A 271 5.47 -20.47 -35.53
C ALA A 271 5.57 -21.08 -34.13
N GLY A 272 4.98 -20.43 -33.12
CA GLY A 272 4.99 -20.93 -31.75
C GLY A 272 4.32 -20.00 -30.77
N ILE A 273 4.54 -20.27 -29.49
CA ILE A 273 3.97 -19.55 -28.36
C ILE A 273 5.11 -19.27 -27.38
N SER A 274 5.26 -18.02 -26.95
CA SER A 274 6.22 -17.60 -25.94
C SER A 274 5.50 -17.35 -24.62
N PHE A 275 6.11 -17.80 -23.53
CA PHE A 275 5.63 -17.63 -22.17
C PHE A 275 6.69 -16.90 -21.36
N THR A 276 6.24 -15.93 -20.58
CA THR A 276 7.04 -15.35 -19.50
C THR A 276 6.26 -15.48 -18.20
N ALA A 277 6.91 -15.92 -17.13
CA ALA A 277 6.28 -16.09 -15.83
C ALA A 277 7.17 -15.53 -14.73
N ARG A 278 6.57 -14.78 -13.80
CA ARG A 278 7.23 -14.17 -12.67
C ARG A 278 6.65 -14.69 -11.37
N ASP A 279 7.51 -15.11 -10.45
CA ASP A 279 7.11 -15.37 -9.08
C ASP A 279 6.77 -14.06 -8.37
N ILE A 280 5.52 -13.93 -7.92
CA ILE A 280 5.02 -12.76 -7.18
C ILE A 280 4.60 -13.13 -5.75
N THR A 281 5.05 -14.28 -5.25
CA THR A 281 4.71 -14.83 -3.93
C THR A 281 5.13 -13.88 -2.82
N GLU A 282 6.40 -13.48 -2.77
CA GLU A 282 6.90 -12.56 -1.74
C GLU A 282 6.17 -11.22 -1.78
N ARG A 283 5.90 -10.70 -2.99
CA ARG A 283 5.15 -9.45 -3.18
C ARG A 283 3.73 -9.55 -2.61
N LYS A 284 3.00 -10.62 -2.95
CA LYS A 284 1.64 -10.86 -2.43
C LYS A 284 1.65 -11.11 -0.93
N GLN A 285 2.63 -11.84 -0.40
CA GLN A 285 2.78 -12.05 1.05
C GLN A 285 3.08 -10.75 1.79
N ALA A 286 3.94 -9.89 1.25
CA ALA A 286 4.21 -8.56 1.81
C ALA A 286 2.94 -7.69 1.80
N GLN A 287 2.19 -7.68 0.69
CA GLN A 287 0.91 -6.97 0.58
C GLN A 287 -0.12 -7.47 1.61
N ARG A 288 -0.29 -8.79 1.74
CA ARG A 288 -1.19 -9.40 2.75
C ARG A 288 -0.79 -9.00 4.17
N ARG A 289 0.51 -9.09 4.50
CA ARG A 289 1.04 -8.65 5.81
C ARG A 289 0.76 -7.16 6.07
N GLN A 290 1.00 -6.30 5.08
CA GLN A 290 0.72 -4.87 5.20
C GLN A 290 -0.77 -4.60 5.42
N SER A 291 -1.66 -5.28 4.69
CA SER A 291 -3.11 -5.13 4.88
C SER A 291 -3.58 -5.58 6.26
N LEU A 292 -3.01 -6.67 6.80
CA LEU A 292 -3.30 -7.12 8.16
C LEU A 292 -2.87 -6.08 9.20
N LEU A 293 -1.67 -5.54 9.07
CA LEU A 293 -1.16 -4.49 9.96
C LEU A 293 -2.01 -3.21 9.90
N ILE A 294 -2.42 -2.80 8.71
CA ILE A 294 -3.31 -1.64 8.52
C ILE A 294 -4.67 -1.89 9.18
N ASN A 295 -5.25 -3.07 9.00
CA ASN A 295 -6.53 -3.41 9.62
C ASN A 295 -6.43 -3.40 11.15
N GLU A 296 -5.39 -4.02 11.71
CA GLU A 296 -5.13 -4.01 13.15
C GLU A 296 -4.95 -2.58 13.69
N LEU A 297 -4.17 -1.74 12.99
CA LEU A 297 -4.03 -0.33 13.34
C LEU A 297 -5.37 0.41 13.29
N ASN A 298 -6.17 0.21 12.24
CA ASN A 298 -7.50 0.82 12.12
C ASN A 298 -8.43 0.39 13.26
N HIS A 299 -8.40 -0.87 13.68
CA HIS A 299 -9.14 -1.35 14.85
C HIS A 299 -8.69 -0.62 16.12
N ARG A 300 -7.38 -0.45 16.33
CA ARG A 300 -6.82 0.26 17.49
C ARG A 300 -7.19 1.75 17.52
N VAL A 301 -7.11 2.42 16.38
CA VAL A 301 -7.51 3.83 16.26
C VAL A 301 -9.00 3.99 16.58
N LYS A 302 -9.85 3.12 16.05
CA LYS A 302 -11.29 3.14 16.35
C LYS A 302 -11.57 2.96 17.86
N ASN A 303 -10.88 2.04 18.52
CA ASN A 303 -11.03 1.81 19.96
C ASN A 303 -10.60 3.04 20.79
N THR A 304 -9.49 3.67 20.42
CA THR A 304 -9.00 4.88 21.09
C THR A 304 -9.95 6.05 20.90
N LEU A 305 -10.46 6.25 19.68
CA LEU A 305 -11.45 7.29 19.38
C LEU A 305 -12.76 7.07 20.15
N ALA A 306 -13.24 5.82 20.25
CA ALA A 306 -14.41 5.49 21.05
C ALA A 306 -14.21 5.83 22.54
N THR A 307 -13.00 5.57 23.06
CA THR A 307 -12.62 5.91 24.45
C THR A 307 -12.63 7.42 24.66
N VAL A 308 -12.02 8.19 23.75
CA VAL A 308 -12.04 9.67 23.79
C VAL A 308 -13.46 10.22 23.69
N GLN A 309 -14.28 9.69 22.78
CA GLN A 309 -15.68 10.08 22.66
C GLN A 309 -16.47 9.82 23.95
N SER A 310 -16.28 8.65 24.57
CA SER A 310 -16.88 8.32 25.86
C SER A 310 -16.45 9.31 26.95
N LEU A 311 -15.16 9.63 27.03
CA LEU A 311 -14.61 10.62 27.96
C LEU A 311 -15.28 11.99 27.76
N VAL A 312 -15.33 12.50 26.53
CA VAL A 312 -15.96 13.79 26.22
C VAL A 312 -17.43 13.82 26.63
N GLN A 313 -18.22 12.82 26.22
CA GLN A 313 -19.65 12.74 26.55
C GLN A 313 -19.91 12.61 28.05
N GLN A 314 -18.99 11.97 28.79
CA GLN A 314 -19.13 11.77 30.22
C GLN A 314 -18.74 13.04 31.00
N THR A 315 -17.68 13.73 30.60
CA THR A 315 -17.28 15.02 31.19
C THR A 315 -18.35 16.08 30.93
N LEU A 316 -18.91 16.14 29.72
CA LEU A 316 -19.93 17.12 29.35
C LEU A 316 -21.21 16.97 30.19
N ARG A 317 -21.65 15.74 30.47
CA ARG A 317 -22.86 15.46 31.26
C ARG A 317 -22.78 15.89 32.73
N ASN A 318 -21.58 16.09 33.26
CA ASN A 318 -21.38 16.29 34.69
C ASN A 318 -20.67 17.60 35.06
N ALA A 319 -20.12 18.32 34.09
CA ALA A 319 -19.48 19.60 34.33
C ALA A 319 -20.54 20.68 34.62
N PRO A 320 -20.41 21.45 35.72
CA PRO A 320 -21.37 22.49 36.08
C PRO A 320 -21.28 23.71 35.14
N ASP A 321 -20.10 23.96 34.56
CA ASP A 321 -19.82 25.07 33.66
C ASP A 321 -18.71 24.73 32.65
N PRO A 322 -18.54 25.53 31.57
CA PRO A 322 -17.55 25.27 30.54
C PRO A 322 -16.09 25.28 31.01
N SER A 323 -15.74 26.05 32.04
CA SER A 323 -14.36 26.15 32.53
C SER A 323 -13.95 24.88 33.29
N VAL A 324 -14.86 24.34 34.10
CA VAL A 324 -14.65 23.06 34.79
C VAL A 324 -14.62 21.91 33.77
N PHE A 325 -15.48 21.94 32.75
CA PHE A 325 -15.44 20.97 31.65
C PHE A 325 -14.07 20.95 30.97
N GLN A 326 -13.55 22.13 30.59
CA GLN A 326 -12.26 22.24 29.90
C GLN A 326 -11.12 21.70 30.76
N ALA A 327 -11.06 22.10 32.03
CA ALA A 327 -10.01 21.68 32.95
C ALA A 327 -10.03 20.15 33.19
N ASP A 328 -11.20 19.58 33.47
CA ASP A 328 -11.34 18.15 33.75
C ASP A 328 -11.14 17.29 32.50
N LEU A 329 -11.62 17.74 31.32
CA LEU A 329 -11.37 17.02 30.06
C LEU A 329 -9.88 17.02 29.72
N MET A 330 -9.21 18.16 29.83
CA MET A 330 -7.79 18.26 29.49
C MET A 330 -6.93 17.39 30.41
N GLY A 331 -7.23 17.37 31.73
CA GLY A 331 -6.55 16.48 32.68
C GLY A 331 -6.66 15.01 32.26
N ARG A 332 -7.85 14.55 31.90
CA ARG A 332 -8.09 13.15 31.47
C ARG A 332 -7.43 12.81 30.14
N LEU A 333 -7.40 13.74 29.18
CA LEU A 333 -6.71 13.52 27.91
C LEU A 333 -5.20 13.38 28.12
N ILE A 334 -4.61 14.16 29.02
CA ILE A 334 -3.19 14.04 29.39
C ILE A 334 -2.92 12.69 30.06
N ALA A 335 -3.77 12.26 30.99
CA ALA A 335 -3.64 10.95 31.64
C ALA A 335 -3.71 9.79 30.62
N LEU A 336 -4.71 9.85 29.73
CA LEU A 336 -4.85 8.89 28.64
C LEU A 336 -3.61 8.88 27.75
N SER A 337 -3.05 10.05 27.40
CA SER A 337 -1.84 10.17 26.60
C SER A 337 -0.65 9.50 27.29
N ARG A 338 -0.43 9.72 28.58
CA ARG A 338 0.68 9.12 29.33
C ARG A 338 0.58 7.60 29.40
N THR A 339 -0.63 7.09 29.65
CA THR A 339 -0.88 5.65 29.65
C THR A 339 -0.70 5.06 28.24
N HIS A 340 -1.08 5.81 27.20
CA HIS A 340 -0.87 5.43 25.80
C HIS A 340 0.61 5.42 25.41
N ASP A 341 1.43 6.33 25.95
CA ASP A 341 2.89 6.34 25.75
C ASP A 341 3.54 5.10 26.37
N LEU A 342 3.12 4.72 27.60
CA LEU A 342 3.56 3.47 28.24
C LEU A 342 3.25 2.25 27.37
N LEU A 343 2.03 2.15 26.84
CA LEU A 343 1.63 1.03 25.96
C LEU A 343 2.36 1.05 24.62
N THR A 344 2.68 2.24 24.10
CA THR A 344 3.44 2.36 22.86
C THR A 344 4.86 1.84 23.03
N GLN A 345 5.49 2.09 24.18
CA GLN A 345 6.83 1.59 24.50
C GLN A 345 6.87 0.07 24.70
N SER A 346 5.78 -0.54 25.15
CA SER A 346 5.65 -1.98 25.38
C SER A 346 4.97 -2.72 24.22
N SER A 347 4.96 -2.15 23.01
CA SER A 347 4.34 -2.76 21.82
C SER A 347 2.87 -3.17 22.01
N TRP A 348 2.16 -2.51 22.93
CA TRP A 348 0.75 -2.74 23.25
C TRP A 348 0.42 -4.11 23.87
N GLU A 349 1.39 -4.82 24.42
CA GLU A 349 1.13 -6.07 25.15
C GLU A 349 0.56 -5.79 26.56
N GLY A 350 1.01 -4.70 27.18
CA GLY A 350 0.65 -4.36 28.55
C GLY A 350 1.72 -3.51 29.23
N ALA A 351 1.61 -3.31 30.53
CA ALA A 351 2.60 -2.59 31.33
C ALA A 351 2.56 -3.08 32.77
N PHE A 352 3.62 -2.81 33.55
CA PHE A 352 3.57 -3.12 34.97
C PHE A 352 2.75 -2.07 35.73
N LEU A 353 1.97 -2.51 36.72
CA LEU A 353 1.14 -1.63 37.55
C LEU A 353 1.96 -0.52 38.23
N ASN A 354 3.18 -0.83 38.64
CA ASN A 354 4.07 0.18 39.24
C ASN A 354 4.38 1.32 38.24
N ASP A 355 4.60 1.00 36.96
CA ASP A 355 4.94 2.01 35.95
C ASP A 355 3.72 2.93 35.69
N VAL A 356 2.50 2.36 35.70
CA VAL A 356 1.26 3.13 35.59
C VAL A 356 1.08 4.07 36.79
N LEU A 357 1.27 3.56 38.00
CA LEU A 357 1.14 4.36 39.23
C LEU A 357 2.18 5.48 39.29
N ASP A 358 3.43 5.18 38.94
CA ASP A 358 4.52 6.17 38.95
C ASP A 358 4.23 7.31 37.96
N VAL A 359 3.79 6.98 36.74
CA VAL A 359 3.47 7.98 35.72
C VAL A 359 2.27 8.86 36.09
N GLU A 360 1.23 8.30 36.71
CA GLU A 360 0.06 9.06 37.13
C GLU A 360 0.30 9.87 38.40
N LEU A 361 1.12 9.38 39.34
CA LEU A 361 1.40 10.05 40.62
C LEU A 361 2.56 11.05 40.56
N ALA A 362 3.47 10.92 39.58
CA ALA A 362 4.63 11.80 39.40
C ALA A 362 4.33 13.31 39.53
N PRO A 363 3.22 13.87 38.97
CA PRO A 363 2.93 15.30 39.08
C PRO A 363 2.65 15.80 40.51
N TYR A 364 2.37 14.90 41.45
CA TYR A 364 1.95 15.23 42.82
C TYR A 364 3.10 15.19 43.84
N GLY A 365 4.33 14.94 43.38
CA GLY A 365 5.54 15.18 44.18
C GLY A 365 5.75 16.68 44.47
N ARG A 366 6.52 17.00 45.51
CA ARG A 366 6.80 18.39 45.90
C ARG A 366 8.29 18.58 46.16
N GLY A 367 8.90 19.59 45.53
CA GLY A 367 10.32 19.91 45.73
C GLY A 367 11.29 18.80 45.28
N GLY A 368 10.85 17.88 44.42
CA GLY A 368 11.65 16.72 44.00
C GLY A 368 11.45 15.47 44.87
N GLU A 369 10.69 15.55 45.97
CA GLU A 369 10.39 14.40 46.82
C GLU A 369 8.98 13.84 46.55
N PRO A 370 8.82 12.51 46.45
CA PRO A 370 7.51 11.89 46.29
C PRO A 370 6.69 12.06 47.57
N ARG A 371 5.43 12.46 47.42
CA ARG A 371 4.43 12.49 48.51
C ARG A 371 3.56 11.23 48.53
N TYR A 372 4.07 10.18 47.90
CA TYR A 372 3.35 8.95 47.70
C TYR A 372 4.32 7.78 47.82
N GLU A 373 3.74 6.62 48.07
CA GLU A 373 4.48 5.37 48.10
C GLU A 373 3.70 4.29 47.34
N VAL A 374 4.43 3.50 46.56
CA VAL A 374 3.91 2.42 45.72
C VAL A 374 4.57 1.12 46.18
N ARG A 375 3.80 0.16 46.72
CA ARG A 375 4.34 -1.11 47.25
C ARG A 375 3.55 -2.33 46.77
N GLY A 376 4.25 -3.28 46.15
CA GLY A 376 3.67 -4.58 45.83
C GLY A 376 4.61 -5.41 44.96
N PRO A 377 4.25 -6.68 44.67
CA PRO A 377 5.00 -7.50 43.74
C PRO A 377 4.95 -6.91 42.31
N ARG A 378 5.97 -7.17 41.49
CA ARG A 378 5.94 -6.82 40.05
C ARG A 378 4.72 -7.49 39.41
N LEU A 379 3.72 -6.67 39.06
CA LEU A 379 2.46 -7.12 38.49
C LEU A 379 2.35 -6.58 37.07
N TYR A 380 2.44 -7.46 36.08
CA TYR A 380 2.21 -7.12 34.68
C TYR A 380 0.71 -7.19 34.37
N LEU A 381 0.20 -6.19 33.66
CA LEU A 381 -1.22 -6.06 33.33
C LEU A 381 -1.43 -5.94 31.83
N PRO A 382 -2.48 -6.55 31.26
CA PRO A 382 -2.81 -6.40 29.86
C PRO A 382 -3.25 -4.96 29.54
N SER A 383 -3.13 -4.57 28.27
CA SER A 383 -3.39 -3.19 27.80
C SER A 383 -4.74 -2.61 28.23
N GLN A 384 -5.81 -3.41 28.26
CA GLN A 384 -7.11 -2.95 28.73
C GLN A 384 -7.09 -2.56 30.22
N ALA A 385 -6.47 -3.38 31.06
CA ALA A 385 -6.29 -3.10 32.49
C ALA A 385 -5.42 -1.86 32.72
N VAL A 386 -4.36 -1.69 31.93
CA VAL A 386 -3.48 -0.51 31.99
C VAL A 386 -4.26 0.78 31.68
N LEU A 387 -5.06 0.81 30.61
CA LEU A 387 -5.87 1.98 30.24
C LEU A 387 -6.91 2.33 31.31
N SER A 388 -7.66 1.33 31.80
CA SER A 388 -8.70 1.55 32.81
C SER A 388 -8.10 1.97 34.15
N LEU A 389 -7.00 1.34 34.60
CA LEU A 389 -6.35 1.69 35.86
C LEU A 389 -5.61 3.03 35.78
N GLY A 390 -5.03 3.40 34.64
CA GLY A 390 -4.44 4.72 34.44
C GLY A 390 -5.47 5.83 34.67
N LEU A 391 -6.67 5.69 34.08
CA LEU A 391 -7.78 6.61 34.33
C LEU A 391 -8.25 6.59 35.78
N VAL A 392 -8.40 5.42 36.41
CA VAL A 392 -8.80 5.31 37.83
C VAL A 392 -7.79 6.00 38.75
N CYS A 393 -6.50 5.76 38.53
CA CYS A 393 -5.41 6.35 39.31
C CYS A 393 -5.37 7.87 39.12
N HIS A 394 -5.56 8.35 37.89
CA HIS A 394 -5.70 9.78 37.61
C HIS A 394 -6.85 10.42 38.40
N GLU A 395 -8.04 9.79 38.39
CA GLU A 395 -9.19 10.29 39.14
C GLU A 395 -8.95 10.30 40.65
N LEU A 396 -8.31 9.26 41.19
CA LEU A 396 -7.96 9.21 42.60
C LEU A 396 -6.93 10.29 42.97
N ALA A 397 -5.89 10.46 42.16
CA ALA A 397 -4.84 11.45 42.39
C ALA A 397 -5.37 12.90 42.29
N THR A 398 -6.24 13.18 41.32
CA THR A 398 -6.90 14.48 41.20
C THR A 398 -7.85 14.74 42.37
N ASN A 399 -8.58 13.74 42.86
CA ASN A 399 -9.40 13.87 44.06
C ASN A 399 -8.55 14.12 45.31
N ALA A 400 -7.43 13.42 45.46
CA ALA A 400 -6.47 13.67 46.53
C ALA A 400 -5.95 15.11 46.50
N ALA A 401 -5.71 15.68 45.32
CA ALA A 401 -5.26 17.06 45.15
C ALA A 401 -6.35 18.11 45.42
N LYS A 402 -7.59 17.85 44.99
CA LYS A 402 -8.70 18.78 45.17
C LYS A 402 -9.28 18.75 46.58
N TYR A 403 -9.39 17.56 47.17
CA TYR A 403 -10.20 17.33 48.37
C TYR A 403 -9.49 16.51 49.46
N GLY A 404 -8.38 15.85 49.15
CA GLY A 404 -7.77 14.83 50.01
C GLY A 404 -6.33 15.15 50.41
N ALA A 405 -5.49 14.12 50.46
CA ALA A 405 -4.12 14.21 50.99
C ALA A 405 -3.25 15.27 50.28
N PHE A 406 -3.25 15.30 48.94
CA PHE A 406 -2.37 16.22 48.21
C PHE A 406 -2.74 17.70 48.35
N SER A 407 -3.96 18.02 48.82
CA SER A 407 -4.38 19.40 49.09
C SER A 407 -3.67 20.07 50.27
N ARG A 408 -3.08 19.30 51.20
CA ARG A 408 -2.30 19.77 52.35
C ARG A 408 -0.81 19.55 52.12
N THR A 409 0.06 20.22 52.88
CA THR A 409 1.52 20.03 52.78
C THR A 409 1.97 18.67 53.33
N GLU A 410 1.37 18.23 54.44
CA GLU A 410 1.71 17.00 55.18
C GLU A 410 1.09 15.72 54.59
N GLY A 411 0.19 15.86 53.62
CA GLY A 411 -0.58 14.72 53.15
C GLY A 411 0.26 13.70 52.39
N TRP A 412 -0.16 12.44 52.47
CA TRP A 412 0.53 11.30 51.89
C TRP A 412 -0.44 10.32 51.27
N VAL A 413 -0.05 9.71 50.14
CA VAL A 413 -0.81 8.64 49.48
C VAL A 413 0.02 7.36 49.49
N SER A 414 -0.52 6.27 50.03
CA SER A 414 0.09 4.95 49.89
C SER A 414 -0.79 4.07 48.99
N VAL A 415 -0.20 3.53 47.94
CA VAL A 415 -0.81 2.52 47.08
C VAL A 415 -0.09 1.22 47.29
N SER A 416 -0.84 0.17 47.65
CA SER A 416 -0.28 -1.17 47.78
C SER A 416 -1.14 -2.22 47.10
N TRP A 417 -0.53 -3.32 46.66
CA TRP A 417 -1.29 -4.42 46.09
C TRP A 417 -0.71 -5.77 46.47
N SER A 418 -1.60 -6.77 46.38
CA SER A 418 -1.28 -8.18 46.53
C SER A 418 -1.91 -8.97 45.39
N GLN A 419 -1.27 -10.07 45.04
CA GLN A 419 -1.78 -11.03 44.06
C GLN A 419 -2.05 -12.36 44.75
N SER A 420 -3.11 -13.03 44.34
CA SER A 420 -3.53 -14.34 44.84
C SER A 420 -4.19 -15.13 43.70
N PRO A 421 -4.38 -16.46 43.84
CA PRO A 421 -5.14 -17.23 42.86
C PRO A 421 -6.58 -16.71 42.64
N THR A 422 -7.13 -16.00 43.63
CA THR A 422 -8.47 -15.40 43.56
C THR A 422 -8.52 -14.03 42.87
N GLY A 423 -7.36 -13.49 42.46
CA GLY A 423 -7.28 -12.19 41.80
C GLY A 423 -6.30 -11.22 42.46
N ILE A 424 -6.38 -9.97 42.01
CA ILE A 424 -5.53 -8.86 42.45
C ILE A 424 -6.33 -8.00 43.42
N ARG A 425 -5.72 -7.63 44.55
CA ARG A 425 -6.28 -6.63 45.47
C ARG A 425 -5.35 -5.43 45.53
N ILE A 426 -5.86 -4.27 45.11
CA ILE A 426 -5.17 -2.98 45.13
C ILE A 426 -5.83 -2.10 46.20
N GLU A 427 -5.02 -1.49 47.04
CA GLU A 427 -5.46 -0.62 48.13
C GLU A 427 -4.81 0.76 47.98
N TRP A 428 -5.64 1.79 48.00
CA TRP A 428 -5.25 3.19 47.99
C TRP A 428 -5.63 3.81 49.33
N VAL A 429 -4.68 4.44 50.02
CA VAL A 429 -4.90 5.09 51.31
C VAL A 429 -4.33 6.50 51.29
N GLU A 430 -5.15 7.46 51.69
CA GLU A 430 -4.79 8.86 51.85
C GLU A 430 -4.72 9.21 53.34
N ARG A 431 -3.68 9.95 53.74
CA ARG A 431 -3.48 10.41 55.12
C ARG A 431 -3.01 11.86 55.12
N GLY A 432 -3.16 12.54 56.26
CA GLY A 432 -2.69 13.92 56.43
C GLY A 432 -3.41 14.96 55.55
N GLY A 433 -4.55 14.58 54.96
CA GLY A 433 -5.46 15.48 54.26
C GLY A 433 -6.43 16.18 55.22
N PRO A 434 -7.34 17.04 54.72
CA PRO A 434 -8.43 17.58 55.52
C PRO A 434 -9.39 16.48 55.98
N PRO A 435 -10.15 16.67 57.06
CA PRO A 435 -11.14 15.70 57.51
C PRO A 435 -12.15 15.36 56.41
N VAL A 436 -12.34 14.07 56.16
CA VAL A 436 -13.20 13.59 55.07
C VAL A 436 -14.50 13.02 55.64
N ALA A 437 -15.62 13.34 54.99
CA ALA A 437 -16.92 12.73 55.25
C ALA A 437 -17.46 12.10 53.97
N ALA A 438 -18.32 11.08 54.11
CA ALA A 438 -18.95 10.45 52.96
C ALA A 438 -19.75 11.49 52.15
N PRO A 439 -19.52 11.59 50.82
CA PRO A 439 -20.18 12.59 50.00
C PRO A 439 -21.68 12.27 49.88
N THR A 440 -22.53 13.30 50.01
CA THR A 440 -23.98 13.17 49.86
C THR A 440 -24.43 12.93 48.43
N ARG A 441 -23.54 13.17 47.44
CA ARG A 441 -23.75 12.88 46.02
C ARG A 441 -22.47 12.31 45.43
N LYS A 442 -22.58 11.24 44.63
CA LYS A 442 -21.44 10.74 43.84
C LYS A 442 -21.15 11.69 42.69
N GLY A 443 -19.95 12.29 42.71
CA GLY A 443 -19.43 13.09 41.62
C GLY A 443 -19.08 12.25 40.39
N PHE A 444 -18.65 12.92 39.33
CA PHE A 444 -18.25 12.29 38.07
C PHE A 444 -17.10 11.28 38.26
N GLY A 445 -16.01 11.68 38.93
CA GLY A 445 -14.84 10.83 39.13
C GLY A 445 -15.19 9.52 39.84
N SER A 446 -16.01 9.57 40.89
CA SER A 446 -16.46 8.37 41.61
C SER A 446 -17.25 7.40 40.72
N ARG A 447 -18.07 7.91 39.80
CA ARG A 447 -18.82 7.07 38.84
C ARG A 447 -17.92 6.50 37.74
N LEU A 448 -16.92 7.26 37.29
CA LEU A 448 -15.93 6.73 36.33
C LEU A 448 -15.15 5.59 36.97
N ILE A 449 -14.64 5.79 38.18
CA ILE A 449 -13.87 4.77 38.90
C ILE A 449 -14.70 3.49 39.06
N GLU A 450 -15.92 3.60 39.57
CA GLU A 450 -16.80 2.44 39.75
C GLU A 450 -17.10 1.71 38.44
N ARG A 451 -17.34 2.46 37.36
CA ARG A 451 -17.62 1.88 36.03
C ARG A 451 -16.38 1.19 35.46
N SER A 452 -15.22 1.82 35.51
CA SER A 452 -14.00 1.26 34.94
C SER A 452 -13.58 -0.02 35.67
N ILE A 453 -13.67 -0.04 37.00
CA ILE A 453 -13.37 -1.27 37.75
C ILE A 453 -14.42 -2.36 37.50
N ARG A 454 -15.72 -2.04 37.55
CA ARG A 454 -16.77 -3.07 37.46
C ARG A 454 -17.04 -3.54 36.04
N ASN A 455 -17.17 -2.62 35.09
CA ASN A 455 -17.60 -2.94 33.73
C ASN A 455 -16.42 -3.24 32.82
N ASP A 456 -15.32 -2.49 32.91
CA ASP A 456 -14.20 -2.68 31.99
C ASP A 456 -13.27 -3.80 32.48
N LEU A 457 -13.15 -4.00 33.80
CA LEU A 457 -12.23 -4.99 34.39
C LEU A 457 -12.92 -6.15 35.12
N GLY A 458 -14.24 -6.13 35.27
CA GLY A 458 -14.99 -7.19 35.95
C GLY A 458 -14.74 -7.28 37.46
N GLY A 459 -14.25 -6.19 38.07
CA GLY A 459 -13.84 -6.14 39.47
C GLY A 459 -14.85 -5.51 40.42
N GLU A 460 -14.43 -5.30 41.67
CA GLU A 460 -15.18 -4.55 42.68
C GLU A 460 -14.41 -3.33 43.17
N PHE A 461 -15.15 -2.27 43.52
CA PHE A 461 -14.61 -1.04 44.08
C PHE A 461 -15.34 -0.71 45.39
N LEU A 462 -14.58 -0.55 46.46
CA LEU A 462 -15.07 -0.16 47.78
C LEU A 462 -14.36 1.12 48.21
N ALA A 463 -15.14 2.11 48.64
CA ALA A 463 -14.63 3.39 49.13
C ALA A 463 -15.08 3.63 50.57
N GLU A 464 -14.12 3.99 51.42
CA GLU A 464 -14.31 4.32 52.82
C GLU A 464 -13.83 5.75 53.08
N PHE A 465 -14.74 6.57 53.62
CA PHE A 465 -14.46 7.95 53.99
C PHE A 465 -14.37 8.02 55.51
N ARG A 466 -13.17 8.25 56.04
CA ARG A 466 -12.92 8.37 57.48
C ARG A 466 -12.44 9.79 57.81
N PRO A 467 -12.67 10.31 59.02
CA PRO A 467 -12.17 11.63 59.41
C PRO A 467 -10.64 11.78 59.25
N GLU A 468 -9.89 10.69 59.36
CA GLU A 468 -8.44 10.67 59.23
C GLU A 468 -7.94 10.61 57.78
N GLY A 469 -8.82 10.31 56.82
CA GLY A 469 -8.48 10.21 55.40
C GLY A 469 -9.39 9.29 54.57
N PHE A 470 -8.99 9.10 53.32
CA PHE A 470 -9.73 8.31 52.34
C PHE A 470 -9.07 6.94 52.13
N ARG A 471 -9.87 5.88 52.01
CA ARG A 471 -9.39 4.54 51.65
C ARG A 471 -10.24 3.97 50.53
N ALA A 472 -9.59 3.46 49.49
CA ALA A 472 -10.24 2.69 48.44
C ALA A 472 -9.61 1.31 48.28
N VAL A 473 -10.45 0.32 48.01
CA VAL A 473 -10.05 -1.04 47.71
C VAL A 473 -10.64 -1.42 46.35
N MET A 474 -9.76 -1.87 45.46
CA MET A 474 -10.11 -2.42 44.15
C MET A 474 -9.74 -3.90 44.13
N THR A 475 -10.67 -4.75 43.71
CA THR A 475 -10.40 -6.17 43.47
C THR A 475 -10.61 -6.47 42.00
N LEU A 476 -9.60 -7.05 41.35
CA LEU A 476 -9.65 -7.46 39.95
C LEU A 476 -9.63 -8.99 39.88
N PRO A 477 -10.40 -9.59 38.97
CA PRO A 477 -10.47 -11.03 38.86
C PRO A 477 -9.19 -11.59 38.19
N PRO A 478 -8.89 -12.89 38.35
CA PRO A 478 -7.62 -13.48 37.90
C PRO A 478 -7.39 -13.39 36.38
N GLU A 479 -8.44 -13.21 35.57
CA GLU A 479 -8.36 -13.03 34.12
C GLU A 479 -7.62 -11.75 33.71
N GLN A 480 -7.45 -10.80 34.64
CA GLN A 480 -6.64 -9.60 34.44
C GLN A 480 -5.14 -9.86 34.68
N MET A 481 -4.76 -11.06 35.13
CA MET A 481 -3.37 -11.49 35.19
C MET A 481 -2.96 -12.15 33.86
N PRO A 482 -1.75 -11.89 33.34
CA PRO A 482 -1.25 -12.56 32.15
C PRO A 482 -1.12 -14.08 32.36
N ALA A 483 -1.42 -14.84 31.31
CA ALA A 483 -1.25 -16.29 31.30
C ALA A 483 0.22 -16.65 31.57
N GLY A 484 0.48 -17.31 32.71
CA GLY A 484 1.83 -17.70 33.16
C GLY A 484 2.29 -17.10 34.49
N TYR A 485 1.53 -16.16 35.08
CA TYR A 485 1.85 -15.57 36.39
C TYR A 485 1.03 -16.12 37.58
N ILE A 486 0.12 -17.08 37.32
CA ILE A 486 -0.55 -17.86 38.37
C ILE A 486 0.48 -18.87 38.89
N THR A 487 1.32 -18.46 39.83
CA THR A 487 2.15 -19.40 40.58
C THR A 487 1.34 -19.85 41.80
N PRO A 488 1.21 -21.16 42.08
CA PRO A 488 0.43 -21.68 43.20
C PRO A 488 0.93 -21.21 44.57
#